data_AF-A0A3N5EJE1-F1
#
_entry.id   AF-A0A3N5EJE1-F1
#
_cell.length_a   1.000
_cell.length_b   1.000
_cell.length_c   1.000
_cell.angle_alpha   90.00
_cell.angle_beta   90.00
_cell.angle_gamma   90.00
#
_symmetry.space_group_name_H-M   'P 1'
#
loop_
_entity.id
_entity.type
_entity.pdbx_description
1 polymer ?
#
loop_
_entity_poly.entity_id
_entity_poly.type
_entity_poly.pdbx_seq_one_letter_code
_entity_poly.pdbx_strand_id
1 'polypeptide(L)'
;MKSPGGLLITPAPPRTGMPSGVTGKIIALNLVDLINKGRTDFKHKASMGKMGAACIVSAGFSMLRGQAATMTVFPIVPDWEKYPQWGRDLGYTVGEIGLAGHWIKLLLHYLFLHKAKGYPLWWLLPE
;
A
#
# COMPACT_ATOMS: atom_id res chain seq x y z
N MET A 1 -14.57 -6.98 -19.42
CA MET A 1 -14.11 -8.12 -20.24
C MET A 1 -14.70 -9.40 -19.65
N LYS A 2 -14.97 -10.46 -20.40
CA LYS A 2 -15.40 -11.76 -19.85
C LYS A 2 -14.45 -12.86 -20.31
N SER A 3 -14.15 -13.84 -19.47
CA SER A 3 -13.37 -15.02 -19.86
C SER A 3 -14.17 -15.90 -20.83
N PRO A 4 -13.55 -16.88 -21.51
CA PRO A 4 -14.27 -17.86 -22.32
C PRO A 4 -15.37 -18.62 -21.55
N GLY A 5 -15.23 -18.77 -20.22
CA GLY A 5 -16.24 -19.39 -19.34
C GLY A 5 -17.27 -18.42 -18.78
N GLY A 6 -17.35 -17.19 -19.29
CA GLY A 6 -18.34 -16.18 -18.87
C GLY A 6 -18.00 -15.39 -17.60
N LEU A 7 -16.86 -15.65 -16.96
CA LEU A 7 -16.44 -14.93 -15.75
C LEU A 7 -16.15 -13.46 -16.07
N LEU A 8 -16.77 -12.56 -15.32
CA LEU A 8 -16.53 -11.12 -15.44
C LEU A 8 -15.09 -10.79 -14.98
N ILE A 9 -14.29 -10.24 -15.89
CA ILE A 9 -12.96 -9.70 -15.64
C ILE A 9 -13.07 -8.18 -15.59
N THR A 10 -12.92 -7.64 -14.39
CA THR A 10 -12.91 -6.20 -14.09
C THR A 10 -11.66 -5.85 -13.30
N PRO A 11 -11.12 -4.63 -13.46
CA PRO A 11 -9.98 -4.19 -12.68
C PRO A 11 -10.37 -4.10 -11.20
N ALA A 12 -9.67 -4.86 -10.36
CA ALA A 12 -9.80 -4.74 -8.92
C ALA A 12 -8.81 -3.70 -8.38
N PRO A 13 -9.16 -2.97 -7.30
CA PRO A 13 -8.20 -2.11 -6.63
C PRO A 13 -7.00 -2.93 -6.16
N PRO A 14 -5.76 -2.46 -6.40
CA PRO A 14 -4.57 -3.22 -6.08
C PRO A 14 -4.38 -3.31 -4.57
N ARG A 15 -4.15 -4.53 -4.06
CA ARG A 15 -3.88 -4.81 -2.64
C ARG A 15 -2.37 -5.03 -2.46
N THR A 16 -1.59 -3.98 -2.72
CA THR A 16 -0.11 -4.06 -2.67
C THR A 16 0.40 -4.25 -1.24
N GLY A 17 1.72 -4.22 -1.05
CA GLY A 17 2.36 -4.45 0.26
C GLY A 17 1.79 -3.57 1.37
N MET A 18 1.76 -2.25 1.18
CA MET A 18 1.25 -1.30 2.17
C MET A 18 -0.24 -1.53 2.51
N PRO A 19 -1.19 -1.59 1.54
CA PRO A 19 -2.59 -1.90 1.84
C PRO A 19 -2.78 -3.23 2.57
N SER A 20 -2.00 -4.24 2.23
CA SER A 20 -2.03 -5.55 2.90
C SER A 20 -1.51 -5.46 4.33
N GLY A 21 -0.42 -4.73 4.56
CA GLY A 21 0.14 -4.46 5.88
C GLY A 21 -0.82 -3.70 6.79
N VAL A 22 -1.42 -2.62 6.29
CA VAL A 22 -2.43 -1.85 7.03
C VAL A 22 -3.65 -2.72 7.36
N THR A 23 -4.15 -3.51 6.40
CA THR A 23 -5.28 -4.42 6.63
C THR A 23 -4.96 -5.42 7.75
N GLY A 24 -3.79 -6.05 7.72
CA GLY A 24 -3.35 -6.98 8.76
C GLY A 24 -3.28 -6.31 10.14
N LYS A 25 -2.71 -5.11 10.22
CA LYS A 25 -2.61 -4.33 11.46
C LYS A 25 -3.97 -3.98 12.05
N ILE A 26 -4.91 -3.53 11.22
CA ILE A 26 -6.25 -3.14 11.67
C ILE A 26 -7.03 -4.34 12.21
N ILE A 27 -6.93 -5.50 11.54
CA ILE A 27 -7.53 -6.74 12.01
C ILE A 27 -6.92 -7.13 13.37
N ALA A 28 -5.59 -7.10 13.49
CA ALA A 28 -4.91 -7.43 14.73
C ALA A 28 -5.33 -6.53 15.89
N LEU A 29 -5.41 -5.21 15.69
CA LEU A 29 -5.85 -4.25 16.71
C LEU A 29 -7.30 -4.50 17.17
N ASN A 30 -8.20 -4.77 16.23
CA ASN A 30 -9.58 -5.10 16.54
C ASN A 30 -9.69 -6.43 17.34
N LEU A 31 -8.88 -7.45 17.01
CA LEU A 31 -8.85 -8.70 17.77
C LEU A 31 -8.31 -8.49 19.20
N VAL A 32 -7.30 -7.64 19.37
CA VAL A 32 -6.77 -7.28 20.70
C VAL A 32 -7.86 -6.60 21.54
N ASP A 33 -8.62 -5.67 20.96
CA ASP A 33 -9.74 -5.02 21.65
C ASP A 33 -10.88 -6.00 21.97
N LEU A 34 -11.17 -6.93 21.07
CA LEU A 34 -12.15 -7.99 21.30
C LEU A 34 -11.75 -8.88 22.48
N ILE A 35 -10.51 -9.40 22.47
CA ILE A 35 -10.01 -10.35 23.47
C ILE A 35 -9.88 -9.69 24.85
N ASN A 36 -9.31 -8.48 24.90
CA ASN A 36 -8.98 -7.84 26.19
C ASN A 36 -10.11 -6.98 26.76
N LYS A 37 -11.04 -6.50 25.93
CA LYS A 37 -12.10 -5.55 26.35
C LYS A 37 -13.51 -6.03 26.01
N GLY A 38 -13.68 -7.18 25.34
CA GLY A 38 -14.99 -7.69 24.92
C GLY A 38 -15.69 -6.81 23.88
N ARG A 39 -14.95 -5.94 23.18
CA ARG A 39 -15.52 -4.95 22.25
C ARG A 39 -15.74 -5.54 20.85
N THR A 40 -16.96 -5.41 20.34
CA THR A 40 -17.39 -5.93 19.02
C THR A 40 -17.71 -4.83 18.01
N ASP A 41 -17.46 -3.57 18.35
CA ASP A 41 -17.72 -2.40 17.50
C ASP A 41 -16.68 -2.20 16.39
N PHE A 42 -15.58 -2.97 16.40
CA PHE A 42 -14.49 -2.93 15.43
C PHE A 42 -14.05 -1.50 15.09
N LYS A 43 -13.63 -0.77 16.13
CA LYS A 43 -13.25 0.65 16.06
C LYS A 43 -12.18 0.94 15.01
N HIS A 44 -11.22 0.05 14.82
CA HIS A 44 -10.13 0.25 13.86
C HIS A 44 -10.63 -0.03 12.44
N LYS A 45 -10.51 0.96 11.54
CA LYS A 45 -10.99 0.87 10.15
C LYS A 45 -9.95 1.43 9.19
N ALA A 46 -9.79 0.79 8.04
CA ALA A 46 -8.94 1.27 6.96
C ALA A 46 -9.60 1.02 5.60
N SER A 47 -10.37 2.00 5.14
CA SER A 47 -11.01 1.94 3.81
C SER A 47 -9.99 2.24 2.72
N MET A 48 -10.01 1.46 1.64
CA MET A 48 -9.22 1.73 0.43
C MET A 48 -9.63 3.05 -0.27
N GLY A 49 -10.81 3.60 0.03
CA GLY A 49 -11.23 4.94 -0.41
C GLY A 49 -10.63 6.09 0.44
N LYS A 50 -9.94 5.76 1.53
CA LYS A 50 -9.26 6.71 2.43
C LYS A 50 -7.78 6.36 2.65
N MET A 51 -7.24 5.46 1.84
CA MET A 51 -5.88 4.94 1.93
C MET A 51 -5.16 5.18 0.61
N GLY A 52 -3.86 5.47 0.68
CA GLY A 52 -2.99 5.57 -0.49
C GLY A 52 -2.22 4.29 -0.74
N ALA A 53 -1.68 4.15 -1.94
CA ALA A 53 -0.71 3.11 -2.25
C ALA A 53 0.49 3.71 -2.98
N ALA A 54 1.66 3.15 -2.70
CA ALA A 54 2.88 3.42 -3.44
C ALA A 54 3.34 2.14 -4.15
N CYS A 55 3.87 2.29 -5.35
CA CYS A 55 4.49 1.20 -6.10
C CYS A 55 5.85 1.67 -6.63
N ILE A 56 6.85 0.80 -6.50
CA ILE A 56 8.21 1.07 -6.99
C ILE A 56 8.66 -0.10 -7.85
N VAL A 57 8.76 0.14 -9.14
CA VAL A 57 9.14 -0.82 -10.17
C VAL A 57 10.59 -0.58 -10.57
N SER A 58 11.45 -1.58 -10.43
CA SER A 58 12.82 -1.47 -10.90
C SER A 58 12.85 -1.40 -12.43
N ALA A 59 13.56 -0.42 -12.98
CA ALA A 59 13.76 -0.23 -14.42
C ALA A 59 15.24 -0.39 -14.84
N GLY A 60 16.15 -0.56 -13.87
CA GLY A 60 17.57 -0.83 -14.09
C GLY A 60 18.29 -1.16 -12.78
N PHE A 61 19.40 -1.90 -12.85
CA PHE A 61 20.16 -2.35 -11.69
C PHE A 61 21.59 -1.80 -11.70
N SER A 62 21.86 -0.83 -10.82
CA SER A 62 23.20 -0.30 -10.55
C SER A 62 23.16 0.60 -9.32
N MET A 63 24.22 0.60 -8.51
CA MET A 63 24.31 1.44 -7.31
C MET A 63 24.28 2.95 -7.64
N LEU A 64 24.97 3.37 -8.71
CA LEU A 64 25.09 4.78 -9.08
C LEU A 64 24.27 5.17 -10.31
N ARG A 65 23.85 4.18 -11.10
CA ARG A 65 23.11 4.39 -12.36
C ARG A 65 21.80 3.58 -12.40
N GLY A 66 21.32 3.13 -11.25
CA GLY A 66 20.07 2.41 -11.13
C GLY A 66 18.89 3.29 -11.51
N GLN A 67 17.80 2.66 -11.91
CA GLN A 67 16.58 3.36 -12.28
C GLN A 67 15.38 2.62 -11.73
N ALA A 68 14.40 3.37 -11.24
CA ALA A 68 13.09 2.83 -10.88
C ALA A 68 12.00 3.82 -11.29
N ALA A 69 10.85 3.26 -11.69
CA ALA A 69 9.61 3.99 -11.81
C ALA A 69 8.87 3.90 -10.47
N THR A 70 8.60 5.05 -9.87
CA THR A 70 7.85 5.20 -8.63
C THR A 70 6.51 5.83 -8.93
N MET A 71 5.45 5.31 -8.34
CA MET A 71 4.13 5.92 -8.42
C MET A 71 3.43 5.90 -7.07
N THR A 72 2.66 6.93 -6.80
CA THR A 72 1.74 7.02 -5.68
C THR A 72 0.33 7.22 -6.21
N VAL A 73 -0.65 6.71 -5.48
CA VAL A 73 -2.07 6.89 -5.78
C VAL A 73 -2.82 7.17 -4.49
N PHE A 74 -3.68 8.19 -4.49
CA PHE A 74 -4.57 8.46 -3.36
C PHE A 74 -5.93 9.00 -3.85
N PRO A 75 -7.05 8.40 -3.41
CA PRO A 75 -7.17 7.11 -2.74
C PRO A 75 -6.97 5.93 -3.71
N ILE A 76 -6.77 4.72 -3.16
CA ILE A 76 -6.62 3.49 -3.95
C ILE A 76 -7.90 3.22 -4.77
N VAL A 77 -9.05 3.21 -4.09
CA VAL A 77 -10.37 3.16 -4.71
C VAL A 77 -10.83 4.61 -4.92
N PRO A 78 -11.16 5.02 -6.16
CA PRO A 78 -11.58 6.39 -6.43
C PRO A 78 -12.76 6.85 -5.56
N ASP A 79 -12.67 8.07 -5.04
CA ASP A 79 -13.71 8.74 -4.27
C ASP A 79 -14.23 9.95 -5.08
N TRP A 80 -15.35 9.75 -5.75
CA TRP A 80 -15.97 10.76 -6.63
C TRP A 80 -16.77 11.82 -5.87
N GLU A 81 -17.14 11.55 -4.61
CA GLU A 81 -17.78 12.57 -3.77
C GLU A 81 -16.74 13.60 -3.33
N LYS A 82 -15.56 13.13 -2.91
CA LYS A 82 -14.48 14.00 -2.46
C LYS A 82 -13.65 14.60 -3.60
N TYR A 83 -13.39 13.83 -4.66
CA TYR A 83 -12.58 14.24 -5.81
C TYR A 83 -13.38 14.13 -7.11
N PRO A 84 -14.33 15.04 -7.37
CA PRO A 84 -15.33 14.88 -8.44
C PRO A 84 -14.76 14.84 -9.86
N GLN A 85 -13.59 15.43 -10.10
CA GLN A 85 -13.00 15.49 -11.44
C GLN A 85 -12.26 14.20 -11.83
N TRP A 86 -11.50 13.62 -10.90
CA TRP A 86 -10.56 12.54 -11.21
C TRP A 86 -10.71 11.31 -10.32
N GLY A 87 -11.62 11.37 -9.34
CA GLY A 87 -11.79 10.36 -8.29
C GLY A 87 -10.57 10.22 -7.37
N ARG A 88 -9.53 11.03 -7.59
CA ARG A 88 -8.24 10.99 -6.89
C ARG A 88 -7.70 12.39 -6.67
N ASP A 89 -6.85 12.48 -5.67
CA ASP A 89 -6.07 13.68 -5.40
C ASP A 89 -4.83 13.69 -6.30
N LEU A 90 -4.74 14.68 -7.19
CA LEU A 90 -3.60 14.83 -8.11
C LEU A 90 -2.31 15.25 -7.39
N GLY A 91 -2.40 15.88 -6.22
CA GLY A 91 -1.23 16.22 -5.41
C GLY A 91 -0.55 15.00 -4.78
N TYR A 92 -1.31 13.92 -4.56
CA TYR A 92 -0.84 12.66 -3.99
C TYR A 92 -0.84 11.49 -4.97
N THR A 93 -1.17 11.76 -6.24
CA THR A 93 -1.18 10.76 -7.31
C THR A 93 -0.15 11.17 -8.36
N VAL A 94 1.10 10.81 -8.12
CA VAL A 94 2.24 11.19 -8.98
C VAL A 94 3.01 9.96 -9.44
N GLY A 95 3.64 10.07 -10.62
CA GLY A 95 4.52 9.05 -11.18
C GLY A 95 5.83 9.68 -11.63
N GLU A 96 6.96 9.16 -11.14
CA GLU A 96 8.29 9.66 -11.44
C GLU A 96 9.24 8.50 -11.76
N ILE A 97 10.30 8.79 -12.51
CA ILE A 97 11.35 7.82 -12.84
C ILE A 97 12.69 8.41 -12.42
N GLY A 98 13.48 7.65 -11.67
CA GLY A 98 14.81 8.11 -11.29
C GLY A 98 15.59 7.17 -10.39
N LEU A 99 16.80 7.62 -10.06
CA LEU A 99 17.73 6.93 -9.16
C LEU A 99 17.22 6.93 -7.71
N ALA A 100 16.52 7.98 -7.28
CA ALA A 100 15.95 8.06 -5.94
C ALA A 100 15.00 6.89 -5.65
N GLY A 101 14.10 6.58 -6.59
CA GLY A 101 13.22 5.42 -6.49
C GLY A 101 13.96 4.09 -6.37
N HIS A 102 15.09 3.94 -7.06
CA HIS A 102 15.93 2.74 -6.99
C HIS A 102 16.49 2.53 -5.57
N TRP A 103 17.04 3.59 -4.98
CA TRP A 103 17.56 3.55 -3.61
C TRP A 103 16.46 3.35 -2.57
N ILE A 104 15.31 4.02 -2.72
CA ILE A 104 14.16 3.84 -1.82
C ILE A 104 13.70 2.38 -1.86
N LYS A 105 13.62 1.75 -3.04
CA LYS A 105 13.28 0.33 -3.16
C LYS A 105 14.26 -0.56 -2.41
N LEU A 106 15.56 -0.29 -2.54
CA LEU A 106 16.61 -1.06 -1.86
C LEU A 106 16.51 -0.90 -0.33
N LEU A 107 16.32 0.33 0.15
CA LEU A 107 16.12 0.62 1.57
C LEU A 107 14.91 -0.14 2.11
N LEU A 108 13.75 0.00 1.45
CA LEU A 108 12.51 -0.67 1.85
C LEU A 108 12.64 -2.19 1.82
N HIS A 109 13.41 -2.75 0.89
CA HIS A 109 13.69 -4.18 0.84
C HIS A 109 14.37 -4.67 2.12
N TYR A 110 15.45 -4.00 2.57
CA TYR A 110 16.13 -4.38 3.80
C TYR A 110 15.32 -4.09 5.06
N LEU A 111 14.59 -2.97 5.10
CA LEU A 111 13.69 -2.67 6.22
C LEU A 111 12.57 -3.70 6.34
N PHE A 112 12.01 -4.16 5.22
CA PHE A 112 11.01 -5.23 5.22
C PHE A 112 11.58 -6.53 5.81
N LEU A 113 12.80 -6.93 5.39
CA LEU A 113 13.46 -8.12 5.94
C LEU A 113 13.77 -7.98 7.43
N HIS A 114 14.19 -6.79 7.87
CA HIS A 114 14.40 -6.49 9.29
C HIS A 114 13.11 -6.63 10.09
N LYS A 115 12.01 -6.05 9.59
CA LYS A 115 10.68 -6.17 10.20
C LYS A 115 10.22 -7.63 10.26
N ALA A 116 10.37 -8.37 9.16
CA ALA A 116 9.94 -9.77 9.06
C ALA A 116 10.72 -10.71 10.00
N LYS A 117 11.99 -10.41 10.28
CA LYS A 117 12.81 -11.18 11.23
C LYS A 117 12.59 -10.82 12.70
N GLY A 118 11.81 -9.76 12.99
CA GLY A 118 11.53 -9.33 14.36
C GLY A 118 12.74 -8.76 15.10
N TYR A 119 13.71 -8.20 14.37
CA TYR A 119 14.89 -7.56 14.98
C TYR A 119 14.50 -6.33 15.81
N PRO A 120 15.37 -5.86 16.74
CA PRO A 120 15.04 -4.73 17.62
C PRO A 120 14.45 -3.53 16.86
N LEU A 121 13.44 -2.89 17.48
CA LEU A 121 12.71 -1.74 16.92
C LEU A 121 11.87 -2.04 15.66
N TRP A 122 11.61 -3.31 15.32
CA TRP A 122 10.78 -3.69 14.16
C TRP A 122 9.38 -3.07 14.18
N TRP A 123 8.80 -2.84 15.37
CA TRP A 123 7.46 -2.26 15.53
C TRP A 123 7.40 -0.76 15.20
N LEU A 124 8.55 -0.08 15.12
CA LEU A 124 8.62 1.32 14.67
C LEU A 124 8.58 1.44 13.14
N LEU A 125 8.87 0.36 12.42
CA LEU A 125 8.85 0.38 10.96
C LEU A 125 7.40 0.41 10.45
N PRO A 126 7.03 1.38 9.61
CA PRO A 126 5.67 1.50 9.12
C PRO A 126 5.26 0.33 8.21
N GLU A 127 3.98 0.27 7.92
CA GLU A 127 3.37 -0.63 6.93
C GLU A 127 3.55 -0.12 5.50
#